data_AF-A0AAJ0DQM7-F1
#
_entry.id   AF-A0AAJ0DQM7-F1
#
_cell.length_a   1.000
_cell.length_b   1.000
_cell.length_c   1.000
_cell.angle_alpha   90.00
_cell.angle_beta   90.00
_cell.angle_gamma   90.00
#
_symmetry.space_group_name_H-M   'P 1'
#
loop_
_entity.id
_entity.type
_entity.pdbx_description
1 polymer ?
#
loop_
_entity_poly.entity_id
_entity_poly.type
_entity_poly.pdbx_seq_one_letter_code
_entity_poly.pdbx_strand_id
1 'polypeptide(L)'
;MSLLHRLARITSQTTFTYRPSHFLPSCSLDLPIAHTQLTSQSRAAALTMPAVTRSLRSSTRLDKAAPPADKKPSPAKPKPTTKTEKKTNKQTPQSPPPPKATAGQKRKAAASIEKEEETEAEAIDHEDEPKPKPAKKAKKPAAGKKEAPPKKTKDELKALRDAPVPDVNAEAEPRDPPGSRYWLMKSEPDVRIEDGYEIKFSIDDLAAKKTPEGWEGIRNYVARNNLRGMRKGDKAFFYHSNCKEPGVVGIMSIAKEHSPDWNACINDNPYYDDSAPHDGSKWSLVHVKIEHKFPRIVPLSLLKESRGNGPLQNMELLKQSRLSVNKVTREEWDEVIRMAKELDEDKEWDKTVEESKKFPNYTAA
;
A
#
# COMPACT_ATOMS: atom_id res chain seq x y z
N MET A 1 -24.58 27.46 -81.08
CA MET A 1 -25.07 26.06 -81.18
C MET A 1 -25.38 25.62 -79.75
N SER A 2 -26.55 25.09 -79.37
CA SER A 2 -27.36 24.01 -79.99
C SER A 2 -26.66 22.65 -79.81
N LEU A 3 -27.23 21.59 -79.20
CA LEU A 3 -28.61 21.35 -78.74
C LEU A 3 -28.69 20.31 -77.57
N LEU A 4 -29.89 20.17 -76.98
CA LEU A 4 -30.54 19.10 -76.16
C LEU A 4 -29.94 17.64 -76.15
N HIS A 5 -30.27 16.69 -75.25
CA HIS A 5 -31.02 16.57 -73.96
C HIS A 5 -30.88 15.13 -73.38
N ARG A 6 -31.13 14.95 -72.06
CA ARG A 6 -31.76 13.81 -71.32
C ARG A 6 -31.23 13.82 -69.86
N LEU A 7 -31.98 13.81 -68.75
CA LEU A 7 -33.18 13.07 -68.31
C LEU A 7 -32.92 11.55 -68.15
N ALA A 8 -33.32 10.88 -67.07
CA ALA A 8 -34.40 11.21 -66.12
C ALA A 8 -34.05 10.98 -64.62
N ARG A 9 -35.04 11.21 -63.75
CA ARG A 9 -35.00 11.06 -62.29
C ARG A 9 -35.23 9.61 -61.87
N ILE A 10 -34.83 9.25 -60.65
CA ILE A 10 -35.70 8.57 -59.67
C ILE A 10 -35.33 9.08 -58.28
N THR A 11 -36.33 9.47 -57.50
CA THR A 11 -36.20 9.88 -56.09
C THR A 11 -37.31 9.18 -55.32
N SER A 12 -36.97 8.22 -54.46
CA SER A 12 -37.94 7.54 -53.60
C SER A 12 -37.72 7.97 -52.15
N GLN A 13 -38.71 8.63 -51.58
CA GLN A 13 -38.77 8.93 -50.15
C GLN A 13 -39.38 7.73 -49.43
N THR A 14 -38.72 7.19 -48.41
CA THR A 14 -39.30 6.15 -47.55
C THR A 14 -39.92 6.81 -46.33
N THR A 15 -41.24 7.03 -46.37
CA THR A 15 -42.01 7.59 -45.24
C THR A 15 -42.17 6.56 -44.13
N PHE A 16 -41.59 6.81 -42.95
CA PHE A 16 -41.82 5.99 -41.75
C PHE A 16 -43.16 6.40 -41.09
N THR A 17 -44.24 5.69 -41.42
CA THR A 17 -45.58 5.99 -40.91
C THR A 17 -45.84 5.34 -39.55
N TYR A 18 -46.12 6.18 -38.54
CA TYR A 18 -46.61 5.77 -37.23
C TYR A 18 -47.94 5.00 -37.31
N ARG A 19 -48.07 3.91 -36.53
CA ARG A 19 -49.37 3.26 -36.28
C ARG A 19 -49.44 2.74 -34.83
N PRO A 20 -50.41 3.18 -34.01
CA PRO A 20 -50.62 2.68 -32.65
C PRO A 20 -51.57 1.47 -32.66
N SER A 21 -51.54 0.66 -31.61
CA SER A 21 -52.51 -0.41 -31.38
C SER A 21 -52.70 -0.74 -29.89
N HIS A 22 -53.94 -0.61 -29.42
CA HIS A 22 -54.65 -1.37 -28.38
C HIS A 22 -53.79 -2.05 -27.28
N PHE A 23 -53.84 -1.67 -25.99
CA PHE A 23 -55.01 -1.37 -25.13
C PHE A 23 -55.93 -2.61 -24.93
N LEU A 24 -55.57 -3.44 -23.95
CA LEU A 24 -56.37 -4.52 -23.34
C LEU A 24 -56.04 -4.59 -21.82
N PRO A 25 -56.86 -5.24 -20.98
CA PRO A 25 -57.41 -4.55 -19.81
C PRO A 25 -56.75 -4.85 -18.45
N SER A 26 -57.20 -4.07 -17.46
CA SER A 26 -57.09 -4.36 -16.02
C SER A 26 -57.40 -5.81 -15.68
N CYS A 27 -56.59 -6.38 -14.78
CA CYS A 27 -56.93 -7.57 -14.03
C CYS A 27 -56.63 -7.30 -12.55
N SER A 28 -57.66 -6.86 -11.81
CA SER A 28 -57.57 -6.70 -10.35
C SER A 28 -57.51 -8.08 -9.69
N LEU A 29 -56.47 -8.31 -8.88
CA LEU A 29 -56.42 -9.43 -7.95
C LEU A 29 -56.17 -8.89 -6.55
N ASP A 30 -57.24 -8.82 -5.76
CA ASP A 30 -57.16 -8.56 -4.33
C ASP A 30 -56.34 -9.66 -3.64
N LEU A 31 -55.28 -9.27 -2.95
CA LEU A 31 -54.53 -10.12 -2.03
C LEU A 31 -54.73 -9.59 -0.60
N PRO A 32 -55.18 -10.43 0.35
CA PRO A 32 -55.76 -9.95 1.59
C PRO A 32 -54.74 -9.39 2.58
N ILE A 33 -55.14 -8.33 3.28
CA ILE A 33 -54.35 -7.70 4.35
C ILE A 33 -54.32 -8.64 5.57
N ALA A 34 -53.22 -9.38 5.72
CA ALA A 34 -52.96 -10.19 6.90
C ALA A 34 -52.48 -9.32 8.08
N HIS A 35 -53.43 -8.76 8.86
CA HIS A 35 -53.16 -8.08 10.12
C HIS A 35 -52.74 -9.06 11.23
N THR A 36 -51.52 -9.57 11.15
CA THR A 36 -50.93 -10.40 12.21
C THR A 36 -50.37 -9.51 13.32
N GLN A 37 -51.13 -9.27 14.40
CA GLN A 37 -50.59 -8.62 15.59
C GLN A 37 -49.53 -9.53 16.24
N LEU A 38 -48.27 -9.10 16.26
CA LEU A 38 -47.24 -9.78 17.04
C LEU A 38 -47.29 -9.27 18.48
N THR A 39 -47.96 -10.03 19.35
CA THR A 39 -48.15 -9.68 20.76
C THR A 39 -46.82 -9.56 21.50
N SER A 40 -46.63 -8.48 22.25
CA SER A 40 -45.54 -8.34 23.21
C SER A 40 -45.59 -9.46 24.25
N GLN A 41 -44.57 -10.32 24.27
CA GLN A 41 -44.25 -11.14 25.45
C GLN A 41 -42.85 -10.79 25.95
N SER A 42 -42.80 -9.99 27.01
CA SER A 42 -41.60 -9.82 27.80
C SER A 42 -41.17 -11.16 28.39
N ARG A 43 -39.92 -11.57 28.14
CA ARG A 43 -39.33 -12.73 28.80
C ARG A 43 -37.95 -12.39 29.32
N ALA A 44 -37.93 -11.79 30.52
CA ALA A 44 -36.70 -11.48 31.24
C ALA A 44 -35.95 -12.77 31.61
N ALA A 45 -34.94 -13.12 30.82
CA ALA A 45 -34.03 -14.21 31.12
C ALA A 45 -32.91 -13.73 32.06
N ALA A 46 -33.19 -13.73 33.36
CA ALA A 46 -32.19 -13.44 34.39
C ALA A 46 -31.15 -14.56 34.46
N LEU A 47 -30.04 -14.39 33.73
CA LEU A 47 -28.92 -15.35 33.71
C LEU A 47 -27.89 -14.98 34.78
N THR A 48 -27.96 -15.69 35.91
CA THR A 48 -27.13 -15.48 37.10
C THR A 48 -25.64 -15.62 36.81
N MET A 49 -24.90 -14.51 36.89
CA MET A 49 -23.43 -14.55 36.96
C MET A 49 -22.99 -15.05 38.35
N PRO A 50 -22.15 -16.09 38.47
CA PRO A 50 -21.61 -16.50 39.76
C PRO A 50 -20.59 -15.49 40.27
N ALA A 51 -20.81 -14.94 41.46
CA ALA A 51 -19.91 -13.97 42.08
C ALA A 51 -18.58 -14.65 42.50
N VAL A 52 -17.47 -14.26 41.87
CA VAL A 52 -16.13 -14.75 42.24
C VAL A 52 -15.66 -14.04 43.53
N THR A 53 -16.01 -14.63 44.67
CA THR A 53 -15.64 -14.14 46.01
C THR A 53 -14.17 -14.38 46.31
N ARG A 54 -13.26 -13.57 45.75
CA ARG A 54 -11.84 -13.63 46.10
C ARG A 54 -11.62 -13.07 47.51
N SER A 55 -11.54 -13.98 48.48
CA SER A 55 -11.36 -13.71 49.91
C SER A 55 -10.22 -12.73 50.19
N LEU A 56 -10.53 -11.71 51.01
CA LEU A 56 -9.54 -10.90 51.70
C LEU A 56 -8.87 -11.73 52.80
N ARG A 57 -7.54 -11.84 52.77
CA ARG A 57 -6.74 -12.09 53.98
C ARG A 57 -5.87 -10.87 54.26
N SER A 58 -6.30 -10.08 55.24
CA SER A 58 -5.48 -9.06 55.88
C SER A 58 -4.33 -9.70 56.66
N SER A 59 -3.14 -9.15 56.54
CA SER A 59 -2.17 -9.09 57.65
C SER A 59 -1.91 -7.61 57.94
N THR A 60 -1.72 -7.27 59.21
CA THR A 60 -1.76 -5.89 59.71
C THR A 60 -0.37 -5.33 60.04
N ARG A 61 -0.34 -4.04 60.42
CA ARG A 61 0.77 -3.23 60.95
C ARG A 61 1.63 -2.47 59.92
N LEU A 62 1.99 -1.20 60.12
CA LEU A 62 1.59 -0.19 61.14
C LEU A 62 1.75 1.23 60.55
N ASP A 63 1.07 2.20 61.16
CA ASP A 63 1.21 3.68 61.17
C ASP A 63 1.93 4.44 60.01
N LYS A 64 1.36 5.49 59.36
CA LYS A 64 0.60 6.69 59.81
C LYS A 64 1.50 7.88 60.27
N ALA A 65 1.78 8.79 59.33
CA ALA A 65 1.98 10.23 59.58
C ALA A 65 1.77 11.04 58.27
N ALA A 66 1.56 12.36 58.37
CA ALA A 66 1.23 13.27 57.26
C ALA A 66 2.23 14.47 57.18
N PRO A 67 2.09 15.46 56.27
CA PRO A 67 3.20 16.30 55.79
C PRO A 67 3.52 17.53 56.66
N PRO A 68 4.56 18.30 56.29
CA PRO A 68 4.35 19.74 56.04
C PRO A 68 5.05 20.26 54.76
N ALA A 69 5.00 21.58 54.52
CA ALA A 69 5.46 22.25 53.29
C ALA A 69 6.48 23.41 53.54
N ASP A 70 7.12 23.84 52.44
CA ASP A 70 7.81 25.11 52.15
C ASP A 70 8.87 25.72 53.11
N LYS A 71 10.11 25.87 52.59
CA LYS A 71 10.77 27.18 52.36
C LYS A 71 12.15 27.11 51.65
N LYS A 72 12.55 28.25 51.04
CA LYS A 72 13.84 28.60 50.36
C LYS A 72 14.93 29.01 51.40
N PRO A 73 16.22 29.33 51.06
CA PRO A 73 16.89 29.44 49.74
C PRO A 73 18.33 28.81 49.61
N SER A 74 19.00 29.09 48.48
CA SER A 74 20.40 28.76 48.08
C SER A 74 21.49 29.57 48.87
N PRO A 75 22.85 29.40 48.72
CA PRO A 75 23.61 29.34 47.43
C PRO A 75 24.98 28.58 47.36
N ALA A 76 25.63 28.71 46.18
CA ALA A 76 27.10 28.79 45.93
C ALA A 76 27.94 27.55 45.46
N LYS A 77 29.07 27.90 44.81
CA LYS A 77 30.10 27.12 44.07
C LYS A 77 31.38 26.94 44.94
N PRO A 78 32.46 26.18 44.60
CA PRO A 78 33.14 26.17 43.28
C PRO A 78 33.86 24.85 42.82
N LYS A 79 34.62 24.95 41.71
CA LYS A 79 35.60 23.94 41.19
C LYS A 79 37.04 24.24 41.65
N PRO A 80 37.92 23.23 41.69
CA PRO A 80 39.32 23.38 41.21
C PRO A 80 39.66 22.57 39.93
N THR A 81 40.96 22.48 39.59
CA THR A 81 41.51 22.89 38.28
C THR A 81 42.83 22.20 37.86
N THR A 82 43.11 22.16 36.53
CA THR A 82 44.44 22.03 35.84
C THR A 82 45.29 20.74 36.05
N LYS A 83 45.78 20.06 34.98
CA LYS A 83 47.13 20.15 34.28
C LYS A 83 48.34 19.84 35.21
N THR A 84 49.46 19.18 34.82
CA THR A 84 50.27 19.22 33.57
C THR A 84 51.28 18.02 33.42
N GLU A 85 51.70 17.68 32.19
CA GLU A 85 52.96 17.02 31.69
C GLU A 85 53.56 15.64 32.18
N LYS A 86 53.49 14.63 31.29
CA LYS A 86 54.57 14.11 30.38
C LYS A 86 55.97 13.67 30.92
N LYS A 87 56.25 12.33 30.93
CA LYS A 87 57.47 11.69 30.33
C LYS A 87 57.49 10.13 30.33
N THR A 88 58.24 9.58 29.36
CA THR A 88 58.78 8.19 29.13
C THR A 88 58.72 7.16 30.28
N ASN A 89 58.49 5.84 30.03
CA ASN A 89 59.49 4.92 29.43
C ASN A 89 58.95 3.58 28.83
N LYS A 90 59.77 3.03 27.91
CA LYS A 90 59.83 1.75 27.16
C LYS A 90 59.41 0.43 27.86
N GLN A 91 58.57 -0.41 27.20
CA GLN A 91 58.85 -1.82 26.82
C GLN A 91 57.71 -2.48 25.99
N THR A 92 58.05 -3.54 25.24
CA THR A 92 57.17 -4.34 24.35
C THR A 92 57.30 -5.84 24.70
N PRO A 93 56.37 -6.74 24.32
CA PRO A 93 56.43 -7.40 23.00
C PRO A 93 55.06 -7.58 22.29
N GLN A 94 55.08 -8.20 21.10
CA GLN A 94 53.96 -8.28 20.15
C GLN A 94 53.41 -9.71 19.98
N SER A 95 52.25 -9.85 19.34
CA SER A 95 51.83 -11.07 18.62
C SER A 95 51.01 -10.71 17.36
N PRO A 96 51.15 -11.43 16.22
CA PRO A 96 50.66 -10.97 14.91
C PRO A 96 49.27 -11.54 14.47
N PRO A 97 48.64 -10.94 13.45
CA PRO A 97 47.35 -11.39 12.86
C PRO A 97 47.52 -12.52 11.80
N PRO A 98 46.42 -13.19 11.37
CA PRO A 98 46.48 -14.42 10.55
C PRO A 98 46.57 -14.20 9.02
N PRO A 99 47.12 -15.17 8.25
CA PRO A 99 47.26 -15.12 6.79
C PRO A 99 46.04 -15.67 6.01
N LYS A 100 46.04 -15.51 4.68
CA LYS A 100 44.99 -15.97 3.75
C LYS A 100 45.36 -17.25 2.97
N ALA A 101 44.35 -18.12 2.79
CA ALA A 101 44.03 -19.00 1.66
C ALA A 101 45.15 -19.66 0.79
N THR A 102 45.03 -20.98 0.56
CA THR A 102 45.35 -21.61 -0.74
C THR A 102 44.63 -22.96 -0.95
N ALA A 103 44.78 -23.53 -2.15
CA ALA A 103 43.89 -24.54 -2.75
C ALA A 103 44.01 -25.99 -2.24
N GLY A 104 42.84 -26.62 -2.01
CA GLY A 104 42.31 -27.80 -2.73
C GLY A 104 43.09 -29.12 -2.81
N GLN A 105 42.42 -30.22 -2.42
CA GLN A 105 42.71 -31.59 -2.88
C GLN A 105 41.43 -32.46 -2.97
N LYS A 106 41.42 -33.45 -3.87
CA LYS A 106 40.34 -34.45 -4.04
C LYS A 106 40.49 -35.61 -3.05
N ARG A 107 39.38 -36.20 -2.59
CA ARG A 107 39.31 -37.62 -2.19
C ARG A 107 38.01 -38.28 -2.67
N LYS A 108 38.06 -39.58 -2.95
CA LYS A 108 36.90 -40.45 -3.22
C LYS A 108 36.52 -41.23 -1.94
N ALA A 109 35.23 -41.40 -1.70
CA ALA A 109 34.55 -42.59 -1.14
C ALA A 109 33.04 -42.30 -1.22
N ALA A 110 32.19 -43.04 -1.94
CA ALA A 110 31.87 -44.49 -1.91
C ALA A 110 30.81 -44.84 -0.86
N ALA A 111 29.59 -45.10 -1.35
CA ALA A 111 28.49 -45.77 -0.67
C ALA A 111 27.61 -46.42 -1.76
N SER A 112 27.20 -47.68 -1.55
CA SER A 112 26.48 -48.51 -2.53
C SER A 112 25.26 -49.15 -1.87
N ILE A 113 24.13 -49.24 -2.58
CA ILE A 113 22.93 -50.03 -2.20
C ILE A 113 22.30 -50.61 -3.49
N GLU A 114 21.75 -51.82 -3.37
CA GLU A 114 21.01 -52.60 -4.39
C GLU A 114 19.66 -53.04 -3.76
N LYS A 115 18.64 -53.56 -4.45
CA LYS A 115 18.42 -54.04 -5.85
C LYS A 115 16.94 -53.71 -6.23
N GLU A 116 16.17 -54.25 -7.19
CA GLU A 116 16.18 -55.31 -8.23
C GLU A 116 15.15 -54.80 -9.33
N GLU A 117 15.15 -55.12 -10.64
CA GLU A 117 14.75 -56.35 -11.38
C GLU A 117 13.45 -57.02 -10.86
N GLU A 118 12.39 -57.31 -11.63
CA GLU A 118 12.23 -57.75 -13.04
C GLU A 118 11.20 -56.83 -13.82
N THR A 119 10.39 -57.18 -14.86
CA THR A 119 10.15 -58.38 -15.73
C THR A 119 9.68 -57.95 -17.16
N GLU A 120 9.44 -58.94 -18.02
CA GLU A 120 8.82 -59.03 -19.38
C GLU A 120 7.36 -58.49 -19.56
N ALA A 121 6.77 -58.37 -20.76
CA ALA A 121 7.27 -58.25 -22.16
C ALA A 121 6.10 -57.92 -23.14
N GLU A 122 6.41 -57.36 -24.32
CA GLU A 122 6.02 -57.90 -25.65
C GLU A 122 6.68 -57.07 -26.77
N ALA A 123 6.85 -57.66 -27.97
CA ALA A 123 7.52 -57.03 -29.12
C ALA A 123 6.86 -57.43 -30.45
N ILE A 124 6.91 -56.53 -31.45
CA ILE A 124 6.52 -56.80 -32.84
C ILE A 124 7.55 -56.13 -33.76
N ASP A 125 8.13 -56.88 -34.70
CA ASP A 125 9.17 -56.43 -35.64
C ASP A 125 8.68 -55.53 -36.78
N HIS A 126 9.53 -54.59 -37.22
CA HIS A 126 9.86 -54.49 -38.64
C HIS A 126 11.16 -53.73 -38.97
N GLU A 127 12.13 -54.48 -39.50
CA GLU A 127 13.08 -54.12 -40.59
C GLU A 127 14.12 -52.97 -40.41
N ASP A 128 15.14 -53.02 -41.28
CA ASP A 128 16.49 -52.42 -41.11
C ASP A 128 16.80 -51.24 -42.09
N GLU A 129 18.09 -50.88 -42.22
CA GLU A 129 18.77 -49.90 -43.09
C GLU A 129 18.99 -48.45 -42.51
N PRO A 130 20.09 -47.75 -42.90
CA PRO A 130 21.02 -47.27 -41.87
C PRO A 130 21.15 -45.74 -41.65
N LYS A 131 21.82 -45.41 -40.53
CA LYS A 131 22.07 -44.04 -40.02
C LYS A 131 23.12 -43.24 -40.82
N PRO A 132 22.85 -41.98 -41.20
CA PRO A 132 23.88 -40.97 -41.41
C PRO A 132 24.37 -40.31 -40.09
N LYS A 133 25.54 -39.67 -40.14
CA LYS A 133 26.29 -39.17 -38.96
C LYS A 133 25.77 -37.80 -38.46
N PRO A 134 25.89 -37.46 -37.15
CA PRO A 134 25.36 -36.22 -36.59
C PRO A 134 26.09 -34.97 -37.10
N ALA A 135 25.32 -34.03 -37.67
CA ALA A 135 25.81 -32.72 -38.10
C ALA A 135 26.07 -31.76 -36.92
N LYS A 136 26.95 -30.78 -37.13
CA LYS A 136 27.41 -29.83 -36.09
C LYS A 136 26.26 -28.92 -35.62
N LYS A 137 26.22 -28.62 -34.32
CA LYS A 137 25.26 -27.65 -33.72
C LYS A 137 25.30 -26.31 -34.46
N ALA A 138 24.20 -25.95 -35.12
CA ALA A 138 24.04 -24.62 -35.71
C ALA A 138 24.01 -23.55 -34.60
N LYS A 139 24.75 -22.46 -34.81
CA LYS A 139 24.88 -21.36 -33.85
C LYS A 139 23.61 -20.51 -33.91
N LYS A 140 22.77 -20.57 -32.86
CA LYS A 140 21.55 -19.77 -32.74
C LYS A 140 21.90 -18.29 -32.99
N PRO A 141 21.19 -17.57 -33.90
CA PRO A 141 21.53 -16.19 -34.23
C PRO A 141 21.43 -15.34 -32.97
N ALA A 142 22.36 -14.38 -32.83
CA ALA A 142 22.37 -13.49 -31.68
C ALA A 142 21.07 -12.68 -31.65
N ALA A 143 20.41 -12.63 -30.49
CA ALA A 143 19.35 -11.67 -30.27
C ALA A 143 19.93 -10.27 -30.50
N GLY A 144 19.33 -9.51 -31.43
CA GLY A 144 19.75 -8.14 -31.67
C GLY A 144 19.67 -7.35 -30.37
N LYS A 145 20.75 -6.62 -30.03
CA LYS A 145 20.65 -5.63 -28.96
C LYS A 145 19.53 -4.66 -29.37
N LYS A 146 18.43 -4.63 -28.61
CA LYS A 146 17.68 -3.38 -28.49
C LYS A 146 18.70 -2.38 -27.95
N GLU A 147 18.98 -1.33 -28.70
CA GLU A 147 19.72 -0.20 -28.14
C GLU A 147 18.91 0.31 -26.95
N ALA A 148 19.56 0.45 -25.79
CA ALA A 148 18.94 1.11 -24.67
C ALA A 148 18.68 2.57 -25.08
N PRO A 149 17.48 3.14 -24.86
CA PRO A 149 17.23 4.53 -25.20
C PRO A 149 18.27 5.42 -24.51
N PRO A 150 18.74 6.50 -25.16
CA PRO A 150 19.82 7.32 -24.63
C PRO A 150 19.48 7.82 -23.22
N LYS A 151 20.44 7.70 -22.30
CA LYS A 151 20.26 8.15 -20.92
C LYS A 151 20.11 9.66 -20.90
N LYS A 152 18.86 10.12 -20.70
CA LYS A 152 18.52 11.51 -20.41
C LYS A 152 19.41 12.07 -19.30
N THR A 153 19.82 13.32 -19.45
CA THR A 153 20.60 14.07 -18.46
C THR A 153 19.80 14.30 -17.18
N LYS A 154 20.51 14.67 -16.12
CA LYS A 154 19.93 14.93 -14.80
C LYS A 154 18.90 16.07 -14.81
N ASP A 155 19.14 17.10 -15.62
CA ASP A 155 18.26 18.27 -15.68
C ASP A 155 17.04 18.04 -16.58
N GLU A 156 17.16 17.22 -17.63
CA GLU A 156 16.00 16.68 -18.37
C GLU A 156 15.11 15.80 -17.47
N LEU A 157 15.70 14.98 -16.60
CA LEU A 157 14.95 14.15 -15.65
C LEU A 157 14.24 15.00 -14.59
N LYS A 158 14.87 16.07 -14.10
CA LYS A 158 14.22 17.05 -13.20
C LYS A 158 13.08 17.79 -13.91
N ALA A 159 13.30 18.26 -15.14
CA ALA A 159 12.26 18.89 -15.95
C ALA A 159 11.07 17.94 -16.24
N LEU A 160 11.32 16.64 -16.41
CA LEU A 160 10.28 15.61 -16.57
C LEU A 160 9.54 15.27 -15.26
N ARG A 161 10.21 15.34 -14.11
CA ARG A 161 9.58 15.23 -12.78
C ARG A 161 8.65 16.42 -12.50
N ASP A 162 9.11 17.62 -12.83
CA ASP A 162 8.41 18.88 -12.55
C ASP A 162 7.42 19.27 -13.66
N ALA A 163 7.25 18.42 -14.69
CA ALA A 163 6.34 18.63 -15.80
C ALA A 163 4.86 18.47 -15.40
N PRO A 164 3.92 19.25 -15.99
CA PRO A 164 2.49 19.10 -15.74
C PRO A 164 1.94 17.71 -16.14
N VAL A 165 1.72 16.85 -15.16
CA VAL A 165 1.06 15.54 -15.34
C VAL A 165 -0.46 15.73 -15.55
N PRO A 166 -1.09 15.07 -16.55
CA PRO A 166 -2.54 15.05 -16.70
C PRO A 166 -3.28 14.47 -15.48
N ASP A 167 -4.49 14.94 -15.21
CA ASP A 167 -5.27 14.52 -14.02
C ASP A 167 -5.83 13.08 -14.12
N VAL A 168 -6.03 12.58 -15.34
CA VAL A 168 -6.64 11.27 -15.65
C VAL A 168 -5.82 10.61 -16.75
N ASN A 169 -5.60 9.30 -16.67
CA ASN A 169 -4.94 8.56 -17.74
C ASN A 169 -5.96 8.20 -18.84
N ALA A 170 -5.71 8.66 -20.08
CA ALA A 170 -6.58 8.35 -21.23
C ALA A 170 -6.49 6.87 -21.68
N GLU A 171 -5.40 6.17 -21.35
CA GLU A 171 -5.19 4.74 -21.63
C GLU A 171 -5.78 3.83 -20.52
N ALA A 172 -6.57 4.40 -19.61
CA ALA A 172 -7.10 3.69 -18.46
C ALA A 172 -8.35 2.87 -18.80
N GLU A 173 -8.21 1.55 -18.84
CA GLU A 173 -9.35 0.63 -18.98
C GLU A 173 -10.49 0.96 -17.99
N PRO A 174 -11.76 0.86 -18.43
CA PRO A 174 -12.94 1.02 -17.58
C PRO A 174 -12.92 0.11 -16.36
N ARG A 175 -13.65 0.50 -15.31
CA ARG A 175 -13.78 -0.31 -14.10
C ARG A 175 -15.02 -1.18 -14.14
N ASP A 176 -14.80 -2.46 -13.89
CA ASP A 176 -15.83 -3.41 -13.48
C ASP A 176 -15.55 -3.86 -12.02
N PRO A 177 -16.54 -3.79 -11.11
CA PRO A 177 -17.71 -2.91 -11.20
C PRO A 177 -17.29 -1.42 -11.24
N PRO A 178 -18.13 -0.53 -11.80
CA PRO A 178 -17.86 0.90 -11.82
C PRO A 178 -17.98 1.52 -10.42
N GLY A 179 -17.06 2.43 -10.09
CA GLY A 179 -17.06 3.18 -8.82
C GLY A 179 -15.67 3.58 -8.33
N SER A 180 -15.64 4.37 -7.25
CA SER A 180 -14.43 4.64 -6.47
C SER A 180 -13.95 3.37 -5.77
N ARG A 181 -12.63 3.23 -5.66
CA ARG A 181 -11.96 2.15 -4.91
C ARG A 181 -11.27 2.73 -3.68
N TYR A 182 -11.08 1.86 -2.69
CA TYR A 182 -10.49 2.18 -1.41
C TYR A 182 -9.10 1.57 -1.28
N TRP A 183 -8.19 2.31 -0.66
CA TRP A 183 -6.77 1.96 -0.57
C TRP A 183 -6.22 2.30 0.82
N LEU A 184 -5.02 1.81 1.12
CA LEU A 184 -4.24 2.22 2.29
C LEU A 184 -2.78 2.39 1.91
N MET A 185 -2.23 3.57 2.22
CA MET A 185 -0.91 4.01 1.79
C MET A 185 -0.08 4.38 3.01
N LYS A 186 1.05 3.69 3.20
CA LYS A 186 1.93 3.83 4.34
C LYS A 186 2.95 4.95 4.12
N SER A 187 3.15 5.78 5.15
CA SER A 187 4.23 6.77 5.24
C SER A 187 4.87 6.75 6.63
N GLU A 188 6.01 7.42 6.80
CA GLU A 188 6.74 7.52 8.07
C GLU A 188 6.64 8.96 8.60
N PRO A 189 6.00 9.22 9.76
CA PRO A 189 5.83 10.56 10.30
C PRO A 189 7.05 11.08 11.09
N ASP A 190 7.84 10.15 11.62
CA ASP A 190 9.08 10.41 12.36
C ASP A 190 10.27 10.50 11.39
N VAL A 191 11.33 11.21 11.81
CA VAL A 191 12.55 11.38 11.00
C VAL A 191 13.36 10.09 10.95
N ARG A 192 13.51 9.51 9.75
CA ARG A 192 14.47 8.42 9.47
C ARG A 192 15.49 8.85 8.43
N ILE A 193 16.72 8.36 8.56
CA ILE A 193 17.77 8.54 7.54
C ILE A 193 17.90 7.25 6.72
N GLU A 194 17.89 7.38 5.39
CA GLU A 194 18.16 6.30 4.43
C GLU A 194 19.17 6.81 3.39
N ASP A 195 20.28 6.09 3.21
CA ASP A 195 21.40 6.44 2.33
C ASP A 195 21.92 7.91 2.41
N GLY A 196 21.75 8.53 3.59
CA GLY A 196 22.16 9.90 3.89
C GLY A 196 21.07 10.97 3.73
N TYR A 197 19.88 10.60 3.27
CA TYR A 197 18.74 11.49 3.09
C TYR A 197 17.72 11.35 4.24
N GLU A 198 17.06 12.44 4.59
CA GLU A 198 15.93 12.43 5.52
C GLU A 198 14.65 11.99 4.81
N ILE A 199 14.03 10.93 5.31
CA ILE A 199 12.69 10.46 4.94
C ILE A 199 11.77 10.73 6.12
N LYS A 200 10.82 11.64 5.91
CA LYS A 200 9.79 12.03 6.88
C LYS A 200 8.61 12.67 6.14
N PHE A 201 7.41 12.10 6.25
CA PHE A 201 6.19 12.65 5.67
C PHE A 201 4.93 12.21 6.45
N SER A 202 4.44 13.10 7.30
CA SER A 202 3.21 12.91 8.11
C SER A 202 1.95 13.40 7.37
N ILE A 203 0.78 13.22 7.99
CA ILE A 203 -0.48 13.75 7.43
C ILE A 203 -0.55 15.28 7.52
N ASP A 204 0.13 15.88 8.51
CA ASP A 204 0.24 17.33 8.64
C ASP A 204 1.18 17.93 7.57
N ASP A 205 2.23 17.20 7.18
CA ASP A 205 3.09 17.60 6.07
C ASP A 205 2.31 17.56 4.73
N LEU A 206 1.37 16.62 4.55
CA LEU A 206 0.44 16.60 3.41
C LEU A 206 -0.60 17.75 3.49
N ALA A 207 -1.13 18.04 4.68
CA ALA A 207 -2.11 19.08 4.91
C ALA A 207 -1.58 20.49 4.57
N ALA A 208 -0.29 20.71 4.83
CA ALA A 208 0.40 21.98 4.58
C ALA A 208 0.74 22.25 3.09
N LYS A 209 0.62 21.26 2.20
CA LYS A 209 0.88 21.44 0.76
C LYS A 209 -0.15 22.36 0.10
N LYS A 210 0.21 22.98 -1.02
CA LYS A 210 -0.68 23.88 -1.80
C LYS A 210 -1.19 23.26 -3.11
N THR A 211 -0.68 22.08 -3.43
CA THR A 211 -0.89 21.35 -4.70
C THR A 211 -0.89 19.86 -4.41
N PRO A 212 -1.55 19.03 -5.25
CA PRO A 212 -1.50 17.57 -5.13
C PRO A 212 -0.06 17.06 -4.97
N GLU A 213 0.18 16.25 -3.95
CA GLU A 213 1.53 15.75 -3.63
C GLU A 213 1.78 14.43 -4.37
N GLY A 214 2.94 14.28 -5.03
CA GLY A 214 3.33 13.03 -5.65
C GLY A 214 3.74 11.98 -4.62
N TRP A 215 3.06 10.83 -4.60
CA TRP A 215 3.38 9.71 -3.69
C TRP A 215 4.53 8.87 -4.25
N GLU A 216 5.74 9.44 -4.21
CA GLU A 216 6.97 8.86 -4.74
C GLU A 216 7.54 7.70 -3.89
N GLY A 217 8.71 7.19 -4.27
CA GLY A 217 9.46 6.22 -3.46
C GLY A 217 8.95 4.78 -3.45
N ILE A 218 7.85 4.48 -4.17
CA ILE A 218 7.35 3.11 -4.27
C ILE A 218 8.28 2.25 -5.12
N ARG A 219 9.05 1.37 -4.47
CA ARG A 219 9.99 0.39 -5.09
C ARG A 219 9.55 -1.07 -4.94
N ASN A 220 8.26 -1.31 -4.68
CA ASN A 220 7.64 -2.64 -4.66
C ASN A 220 6.69 -2.79 -5.85
N TYR A 221 6.84 -3.85 -6.65
CA TYR A 221 6.05 -4.07 -7.87
C TYR A 221 4.55 -4.25 -7.62
N VAL A 222 4.14 -4.88 -6.51
CA VAL A 222 2.72 -5.04 -6.15
C VAL A 222 2.14 -3.69 -5.74
N ALA A 223 2.85 -2.93 -4.90
CA ALA A 223 2.46 -1.57 -4.50
C ALA A 223 2.34 -0.63 -5.72
N ARG A 224 3.30 -0.69 -6.65
CA ARG A 224 3.26 0.04 -7.93
C ARG A 224 2.05 -0.36 -8.78
N ASN A 225 1.74 -1.66 -8.87
CA ASN A 225 0.57 -2.12 -9.63
C ASN A 225 -0.75 -1.67 -8.97
N ASN A 226 -0.80 -1.58 -7.63
CA ASN A 226 -1.91 -0.98 -6.91
C ASN A 226 -2.05 0.52 -7.24
N LEU A 227 -0.95 1.29 -7.25
CA LEU A 227 -0.95 2.68 -7.72
C LEU A 227 -1.50 2.85 -9.15
N ARG A 228 -1.11 1.97 -10.08
CA ARG A 228 -1.63 1.98 -11.47
C ARG A 228 -3.12 1.61 -11.57
N GLY A 229 -3.66 0.92 -10.56
CA GLY A 229 -5.08 0.58 -10.44
C GLY A 229 -5.96 1.70 -9.88
N MET A 230 -5.37 2.76 -9.34
CA MET A 230 -6.08 3.94 -8.84
C MET A 230 -6.71 4.74 -9.98
N ARG A 231 -7.75 5.50 -9.65
CA ARG A 231 -8.40 6.50 -10.53
C ARG A 231 -8.60 7.80 -9.75
N LYS A 232 -8.78 8.92 -10.46
CA LYS A 232 -9.13 10.20 -9.84
C LYS A 232 -10.46 10.06 -9.07
N GLY A 233 -10.52 10.53 -7.83
CA GLY A 233 -11.68 10.36 -6.94
C GLY A 233 -11.73 9.05 -6.15
N ASP A 234 -10.69 8.21 -6.22
CA ASP A 234 -10.45 7.16 -5.22
C ASP A 234 -10.09 7.75 -3.85
N LYS A 235 -10.31 6.97 -2.79
CA LYS A 235 -9.97 7.34 -1.41
C LYS A 235 -8.95 6.38 -0.83
N ALA A 236 -8.02 6.91 -0.05
CA ALA A 236 -6.96 6.15 0.58
C ALA A 236 -6.81 6.53 2.06
N PHE A 237 -6.64 5.54 2.93
CA PHE A 237 -6.21 5.76 4.30
C PHE A 237 -4.74 6.19 4.32
N PHE A 238 -4.45 7.32 4.97
CA PHE A 238 -3.11 7.72 5.32
C PHE A 238 -2.68 6.93 6.57
N TYR A 239 -1.70 6.05 6.41
CA TYR A 239 -1.25 5.16 7.49
C TYR A 239 0.15 5.56 7.97
N HIS A 240 0.28 5.86 9.26
CA HIS A 240 1.57 6.08 9.92
C HIS A 240 2.24 4.76 10.24
N SER A 241 3.46 4.60 9.74
CA SER A 241 4.27 3.40 9.85
C SER A 241 5.67 3.73 10.38
N ASN A 242 6.35 2.72 10.93
CA ASN A 242 7.69 2.82 11.51
C ASN A 242 7.88 3.85 12.64
N CYS A 243 6.78 4.38 13.18
CA CYS A 243 6.72 5.30 14.30
C CYS A 243 6.36 4.58 15.62
N LYS A 244 6.39 5.33 16.73
CA LYS A 244 5.98 4.86 18.07
C LYS A 244 4.54 4.35 18.12
N GLU A 245 3.63 5.01 17.41
CA GLU A 245 2.18 4.74 17.40
C GLU A 245 1.69 4.54 15.94
N PRO A 246 1.88 3.33 15.37
CA PRO A 246 1.51 3.06 13.98
C PRO A 246 0.00 2.79 13.84
N GLY A 247 -0.62 3.33 12.80
CA GLY A 247 -2.08 3.28 12.63
C GLY A 247 -2.61 4.18 11.50
N VAL A 248 -3.93 4.19 11.29
CA VAL A 248 -4.59 5.10 10.34
C VAL A 248 -4.88 6.43 11.02
N VAL A 249 -4.44 7.53 10.40
CA VAL A 249 -4.58 8.90 10.96
C VAL A 249 -5.52 9.80 10.15
N GLY A 250 -6.06 9.31 9.03
CA GLY A 250 -6.97 10.08 8.18
C GLY A 250 -7.17 9.50 6.79
N ILE A 251 -7.89 10.28 5.99
CA ILE A 251 -8.27 10.01 4.60
C ILE A 251 -7.63 11.06 3.69
N MET A 252 -7.13 10.58 2.54
CA MET A 252 -6.75 11.40 1.40
C MET A 252 -7.43 10.87 0.14
N SER A 253 -7.56 11.74 -0.86
CA SER A 253 -8.13 11.45 -2.17
C SER A 253 -7.04 11.36 -3.23
N ILE A 254 -7.26 10.53 -4.25
CA ILE A 254 -6.42 10.49 -5.45
C ILE A 254 -6.86 11.65 -6.36
N ALA A 255 -6.03 12.69 -6.43
CA ALA A 255 -6.29 13.92 -7.17
C ALA A 255 -5.79 13.85 -8.62
N LYS A 256 -4.72 13.10 -8.89
CA LYS A 256 -4.32 12.69 -10.23
C LYS A 256 -3.94 11.21 -10.27
N GLU A 257 -4.21 10.61 -11.41
CA GLU A 257 -3.84 9.22 -11.70
C GLU A 257 -2.33 9.03 -11.86
N HIS A 258 -1.92 7.81 -12.21
CA HIS A 258 -0.52 7.43 -12.13
C HIS A 258 0.35 8.05 -13.23
N SER A 259 1.57 8.43 -12.87
CA SER A 259 2.62 8.90 -13.79
C SER A 259 3.95 8.21 -13.49
N PRO A 260 4.96 8.30 -14.37
CA PRO A 260 6.31 7.86 -14.05
C PRO A 260 6.85 8.51 -12.77
N ASP A 261 7.55 7.74 -11.94
CA ASP A 261 8.35 8.28 -10.83
C ASP A 261 9.79 8.52 -11.31
N TRP A 262 10.04 9.73 -11.82
CA TRP A 262 11.33 10.13 -12.38
C TRP A 262 12.46 10.21 -11.33
N ASN A 263 12.13 10.29 -10.04
CA ASN A 263 13.14 10.28 -8.98
C ASN A 263 13.97 8.99 -8.99
N ALA A 264 13.40 7.87 -9.45
CA ALA A 264 14.12 6.62 -9.64
C ALA A 264 15.33 6.72 -10.60
N CYS A 265 15.32 7.67 -11.53
CA CYS A 265 16.42 7.90 -12.47
C CYS A 265 17.42 8.98 -11.98
N ILE A 266 17.14 9.64 -10.85
CA ILE A 266 17.87 10.80 -10.34
C ILE A 266 18.79 10.35 -9.19
N ASN A 267 20.11 10.45 -9.39
CA ASN A 267 21.11 9.85 -8.49
C ASN A 267 21.37 10.60 -7.18
N ASP A 268 20.75 11.75 -6.96
CA ASP A 268 20.74 12.54 -5.72
C ASP A 268 19.37 12.50 -5.01
N ASN A 269 18.66 11.36 -5.11
CA ASN A 269 17.40 11.09 -4.41
C ASN A 269 17.49 9.72 -3.69
N PRO A 270 16.93 9.56 -2.47
CA PRO A 270 16.97 8.30 -1.72
C PRO A 270 16.32 7.11 -2.43
N TYR A 271 15.43 7.38 -3.39
CA TYR A 271 14.68 6.35 -4.11
C TYR A 271 15.26 6.06 -5.50
N TYR A 272 16.52 6.38 -5.75
CA TYR A 272 17.25 6.04 -6.98
C TYR A 272 17.30 4.52 -7.23
N ASP A 273 17.28 4.14 -8.51
CA ASP A 273 17.36 2.75 -8.97
C ASP A 273 18.20 2.72 -10.25
N ASP A 274 19.41 2.17 -10.17
CA ASP A 274 20.39 2.13 -11.26
C ASP A 274 19.91 1.36 -12.50
N SER A 275 18.92 0.49 -12.30
CA SER A 275 18.24 -0.32 -13.30
C SER A 275 16.85 0.23 -13.67
N ALA A 276 16.57 1.50 -13.37
CA ALA A 276 15.42 2.22 -13.92
C ALA A 276 15.73 2.74 -15.34
N PRO A 277 14.95 2.35 -16.37
CA PRO A 277 15.08 2.91 -17.70
C PRO A 277 14.57 4.37 -17.73
N HIS A 278 15.27 5.24 -18.46
CA HIS A 278 14.93 6.66 -18.59
C HIS A 278 13.70 6.91 -19.50
N ASP A 279 12.90 5.86 -19.76
CA ASP A 279 11.59 5.91 -20.43
C ASP A 279 10.42 6.09 -19.45
N GLY A 280 10.64 5.92 -18.13
CA GLY A 280 9.61 6.07 -17.10
C GLY A 280 8.72 4.85 -16.87
N SER A 281 8.97 3.74 -17.57
CA SER A 281 8.10 2.55 -17.56
C SER A 281 8.14 1.72 -16.26
N LYS A 282 9.24 1.78 -15.49
CA LYS A 282 9.50 0.87 -14.37
C LYS A 282 8.77 1.24 -13.08
N TRP A 283 8.80 2.51 -12.67
CA TRP A 283 8.20 2.99 -11.43
C TRP A 283 7.13 4.05 -11.69
N SER A 284 6.18 4.16 -10.77
CA SER A 284 5.07 5.09 -10.90
C SER A 284 4.64 5.61 -9.55
N LEU A 285 4.21 6.87 -9.52
CA LEU A 285 3.56 7.54 -8.40
C LEU A 285 2.13 7.94 -8.81
N VAL A 286 1.31 8.34 -7.84
CA VAL A 286 0.01 9.04 -8.04
C VAL A 286 0.07 10.37 -7.31
N HIS A 287 -0.85 11.29 -7.57
CA HIS A 287 -0.91 12.56 -6.82
C HIS A 287 -2.09 12.56 -5.85
N VAL A 288 -1.82 12.85 -4.58
CA VAL A 288 -2.81 12.81 -3.49
C VAL A 288 -3.14 14.19 -2.93
N LYS A 289 -4.32 14.29 -2.34
CA LYS A 289 -4.82 15.48 -1.63
C LYS A 289 -5.49 15.09 -0.32
N ILE A 290 -5.33 15.89 0.74
CA ILE A 290 -5.98 15.59 2.02
C ILE A 290 -7.52 15.71 1.91
N GLU A 291 -8.24 14.86 2.63
CA GLU A 291 -9.70 14.88 2.69
C GLU A 291 -10.18 15.00 4.14
N HIS A 292 -9.64 14.20 5.07
CA HIS A 292 -9.99 14.27 6.49
C HIS A 292 -8.82 13.83 7.38
N LYS A 293 -8.38 14.67 8.31
CA LYS A 293 -7.50 14.25 9.42
C LYS A 293 -8.38 13.78 10.58
N PHE A 294 -8.15 12.58 11.10
CA PHE A 294 -8.94 12.04 12.21
C PHE A 294 -8.61 12.73 13.55
N PRO A 295 -9.60 12.83 14.48
CA PRO A 295 -9.36 13.39 15.83
C PRO A 295 -8.49 12.47 16.70
N ARG A 296 -8.50 11.17 16.42
CA ARG A 296 -7.67 10.13 17.05
C ARG A 296 -7.13 9.17 15.99
N ILE A 297 -5.97 8.57 16.26
CA ILE A 297 -5.40 7.49 15.42
C ILE A 297 -6.18 6.18 15.64
N VAL A 298 -6.41 5.40 14.57
CA VAL A 298 -6.86 4.00 14.68
C VAL A 298 -5.61 3.11 14.74
N PRO A 299 -5.22 2.58 15.92
CA PRO A 299 -3.91 1.96 16.10
C PRO A 299 -3.84 0.55 15.51
N LEU A 300 -2.64 0.13 15.11
CA LEU A 300 -2.37 -1.20 14.56
C LEU A 300 -2.70 -2.34 15.54
N SER A 301 -2.72 -2.10 16.86
CA SER A 301 -3.19 -3.05 17.86
C SER A 301 -4.67 -3.39 17.64
N LEU A 302 -5.53 -2.37 17.68
CA LEU A 302 -6.98 -2.51 17.46
C LEU A 302 -7.29 -3.17 16.11
N LEU A 303 -6.61 -2.75 15.03
CA LEU A 303 -6.77 -3.37 13.70
C LEU A 303 -6.40 -4.87 13.68
N LYS A 304 -5.42 -5.31 14.49
CA LYS A 304 -5.06 -6.73 14.63
C LYS A 304 -6.04 -7.51 15.51
N GLU A 305 -6.49 -6.90 16.60
CA GLU A 305 -7.46 -7.48 17.54
C GLU A 305 -8.81 -7.73 16.85
N SER A 306 -9.29 -6.74 16.10
CA SER A 306 -10.53 -6.79 15.31
C SER A 306 -10.45 -7.63 14.03
N ARG A 307 -9.30 -8.27 13.74
CA ARG A 307 -9.14 -9.12 12.56
C ARG A 307 -10.13 -10.30 12.57
N GLY A 308 -10.13 -11.07 13.67
CA GLY A 308 -11.05 -12.17 13.98
C GLY A 308 -11.59 -12.96 12.78
N ASN A 309 -12.92 -13.11 12.75
CA ASN A 309 -13.71 -13.50 11.58
C ASN A 309 -14.59 -12.32 11.12
N GLY A 310 -14.12 -11.09 11.30
CA GLY A 310 -14.82 -9.85 10.94
C GLY A 310 -14.39 -9.29 9.58
N PRO A 311 -14.82 -8.07 9.20
CA PRO A 311 -14.46 -7.46 7.93
C PRO A 311 -12.94 -7.40 7.69
N LEU A 312 -12.16 -7.11 8.74
CA LEU A 312 -10.70 -7.00 8.66
C LEU A 312 -9.95 -8.34 8.56
N GLN A 313 -10.64 -9.49 8.61
CA GLN A 313 -10.01 -10.83 8.52
C GLN A 313 -9.03 -10.92 7.33
N ASN A 314 -9.44 -10.31 6.21
CA ASN A 314 -8.79 -10.47 4.92
C ASN A 314 -7.86 -9.32 4.49
N MET A 315 -7.80 -8.23 5.25
CA MET A 315 -7.14 -6.97 4.91
C MET A 315 -5.66 -7.14 4.51
N GLU A 316 -5.27 -6.56 3.37
CA GLU A 316 -3.89 -6.66 2.85
C GLU A 316 -2.86 -6.14 3.87
N LEU A 317 -3.16 -5.07 4.61
CA LEU A 317 -2.32 -4.52 5.69
C LEU A 317 -1.90 -5.57 6.73
N LEU A 318 -2.83 -6.46 7.10
CA LEU A 318 -2.66 -7.44 8.19
C LEU A 318 -2.10 -8.79 7.69
N LYS A 319 -2.09 -9.01 6.37
CA LYS A 319 -1.46 -10.17 5.71
C LYS A 319 -0.06 -9.87 5.20
N GLN A 320 0.15 -8.68 4.63
CA GLN A 320 1.36 -8.29 3.91
C GLN A 320 2.02 -7.08 4.59
N SER A 321 2.69 -7.32 5.73
CA SER A 321 3.32 -6.26 6.53
C SER A 321 4.24 -5.33 5.71
N ARG A 322 5.00 -5.90 4.76
CA ARG A 322 5.93 -5.20 3.86
C ARG A 322 5.29 -4.52 2.63
N LEU A 323 3.97 -4.60 2.45
CA LEU A 323 3.28 -3.90 1.35
C LEU A 323 2.93 -2.47 1.75
N SER A 324 3.46 -1.46 1.05
CA SER A 324 3.26 -0.04 1.37
C SER A 324 1.97 0.56 0.79
N VAL A 325 1.52 0.09 -0.38
CA VAL A 325 0.25 0.48 -1.02
C VAL A 325 -0.64 -0.75 -1.13
N ASN A 326 -1.74 -0.73 -0.40
CA ASN A 326 -2.64 -1.85 -0.14
C ASN A 326 -4.02 -1.53 -0.74
N LYS A 327 -4.73 -2.54 -1.26
CA LYS A 327 -6.17 -2.47 -1.49
C LYS A 327 -6.91 -2.54 -0.16
N VAL A 328 -8.09 -1.95 -0.13
CA VAL A 328 -9.05 -2.04 0.98
C VAL A 328 -10.42 -2.33 0.36
N THR A 329 -11.16 -3.31 0.88
CA THR A 329 -12.54 -3.57 0.41
C THR A 329 -13.50 -2.50 0.95
N ARG A 330 -14.77 -2.50 0.50
CA ARG A 330 -15.75 -1.54 1.03
C ARG A 330 -16.07 -1.82 2.50
N GLU A 331 -16.11 -3.10 2.86
CA GLU A 331 -16.40 -3.60 4.20
C GLU A 331 -15.22 -3.31 5.15
N GLU A 332 -13.99 -3.49 4.67
CA GLU A 332 -12.77 -3.11 5.41
C GLU A 332 -12.67 -1.59 5.60
N TRP A 333 -13.12 -0.79 4.61
CA TRP A 333 -13.16 0.67 4.72
C TRP A 333 -14.17 1.12 5.77
N ASP A 334 -15.43 0.70 5.64
CA ASP A 334 -16.51 1.13 6.54
C ASP A 334 -16.24 0.69 7.99
N GLU A 335 -15.60 -0.47 8.19
CA GLU A 335 -15.21 -0.97 9.52
C GLU A 335 -14.08 -0.12 10.16
N VAL A 336 -13.07 0.31 9.39
CA VAL A 336 -12.04 1.24 9.90
C VAL A 336 -12.62 2.63 10.18
N ILE A 337 -13.57 3.11 9.38
CA ILE A 337 -14.31 4.35 9.66
C ILE A 337 -15.16 4.23 10.93
N ARG A 338 -15.80 3.07 11.17
CA ARG A 338 -16.54 2.79 12.40
C ARG A 338 -15.63 2.88 13.62
N MET A 339 -14.46 2.21 13.59
CA MET A 339 -13.45 2.30 14.66
C MET A 339 -12.96 3.73 14.89
N ALA A 340 -12.71 4.49 13.81
CA ALA A 340 -12.23 5.87 13.91
C ALA A 340 -13.26 6.80 14.59
N LYS A 341 -14.56 6.51 14.45
CA LYS A 341 -15.65 7.22 15.14
C LYS A 341 -15.91 6.75 16.56
N GLU A 342 -15.67 5.47 16.85
CA GLU A 342 -15.82 4.92 18.21
C GLU A 342 -14.67 5.32 19.15
N LEU A 343 -13.49 5.62 18.60
CA LEU A 343 -12.35 6.20 19.33
C LEU A 343 -12.50 7.72 19.60
N ASP A 344 -13.47 8.38 18.97
CA ASP A 344 -13.74 9.82 19.10
C ASP A 344 -14.67 10.12 20.30
N GLU A 345 -14.20 9.80 21.50
CA GLU A 345 -14.93 9.99 22.77
C GLU A 345 -15.40 11.45 22.97
N ASP A 346 -14.60 12.41 22.51
CA ASP A 346 -14.85 13.86 22.58
C ASP A 346 -15.86 14.36 21.53
N LYS A 347 -16.20 13.54 20.53
CA LYS A 347 -17.07 13.87 19.38
C LYS A 347 -16.55 15.00 18.49
N GLU A 348 -15.23 15.04 18.26
CA GLU A 348 -14.58 16.02 17.38
C GLU A 348 -14.59 15.62 15.89
N TRP A 349 -15.24 14.52 15.49
CA TRP A 349 -15.31 14.05 14.11
C TRP A 349 -15.77 15.13 13.13
N ASP A 350 -16.94 15.73 13.36
CA ASP A 350 -17.50 16.73 12.44
C ASP A 350 -16.67 18.03 12.47
N LYS A 351 -16.13 18.40 13.63
CA LYS A 351 -15.19 19.52 13.78
C LYS A 351 -13.93 19.30 12.92
N THR A 352 -13.32 18.13 13.00
CA THR A 352 -12.10 17.80 12.24
C THR A 352 -12.37 17.65 10.74
N VAL A 353 -13.59 17.29 10.32
CA VAL A 353 -14.03 17.40 8.92
C VAL A 353 -14.08 18.87 8.47
N GLU A 354 -14.73 19.77 9.23
CA GLU A 354 -14.78 21.20 8.89
C GLU A 354 -13.41 21.92 9.01
N GLU A 355 -12.49 21.42 9.83
CA GLU A 355 -11.10 21.86 9.85
C GLU A 355 -10.32 21.33 8.64
N SER A 356 -10.56 20.09 8.22
CA SER A 356 -9.88 19.49 7.06
C SER A 356 -10.22 20.19 5.74
N LYS A 357 -11.45 20.69 5.60
CA LYS A 357 -11.88 21.53 4.46
C LYS A 357 -11.10 22.84 4.32
N LYS A 358 -10.44 23.31 5.38
CA LYS A 358 -9.66 24.57 5.40
C LYS A 358 -8.20 24.35 4.96
N PHE A 359 -7.75 23.11 4.80
CA PHE A 359 -6.37 22.84 4.39
C PHE A 359 -6.12 23.26 2.93
N PRO A 360 -4.97 23.88 2.63
CA PRO A 360 -4.64 24.33 1.28
C PRO A 360 -4.58 23.19 0.24
N ASN A 361 -4.38 21.94 0.67
CA ASN A 361 -4.40 20.78 -0.21
C ASN A 361 -5.73 20.01 -0.26
N TYR A 362 -6.84 20.57 0.22
CA TYR A 362 -8.12 19.86 0.32
C TYR A 362 -8.73 19.47 -1.04
N THR A 363 -9.46 18.35 -1.08
CA THR A 363 -10.39 17.95 -2.17
C THR A 363 -11.80 17.84 -1.61
N ALA A 364 -12.75 18.57 -2.20
CA ALA A 364 -14.17 18.24 -2.04
C ALA A 364 -14.49 16.93 -2.80
N ALA A 365 -15.13 15.99 -2.12
CA ALA A 365 -15.48 14.66 -2.63
C ALA A 365 -16.66 14.68 -3.61
#